data_AF-A0A1Y4HGC6-F1
#
_entry.id   AF-A0A1Y4HGC6-F1
#
_cell.length_a   1.000
_cell.length_b   1.000
_cell.length_c   1.000
_cell.angle_alpha   90.00
_cell.angle_beta   90.00
_cell.angle_gamma   90.00
#
_symmetry.space_group_name_H-M   'P 1'
#
loop_
_entity.id
_entity.type
_entity.pdbx_description
1 polymer ?
#
loop_
_entity_poly.entity_id
_entity_poly.type
_entity_poly.pdbx_seq_one_letter_code
_entity_poly.pdbx_strand_id
1 'polypeptide(L)' 'MADKKFEAILTLLVPQIINLVCENYPMDEMEASREFYESKVYSLLEQEDTKLWHFSPLTLFNMYDEEKRTGDFQIPEDV' A
#
# COMPACT_ATOMS: atom_id res chain seq x y z
N MET A 1 12.37 -17.87 8.75
CA MET A 1 11.17 -17.87 9.64
C MET A 1 10.58 -16.47 9.74
N ALA A 2 11.40 -15.40 9.75
CA ALA A 2 10.95 -14.02 9.66
C ALA A 2 10.23 -13.72 8.32
N ASP A 3 10.83 -14.13 7.19
CA ASP A 3 10.30 -13.87 5.84
C ASP A 3 8.84 -14.36 5.66
N LYS A 4 8.51 -15.53 6.22
CA LYS A 4 7.15 -16.10 6.15
C LYS A 4 6.10 -15.27 6.89
N LYS A 5 6.49 -14.52 7.94
CA LYS A 5 5.58 -13.65 8.68
C LYS A 5 5.29 -12.39 7.86
N PHE A 6 6.33 -11.78 7.29
CA PHE A 6 6.21 -10.59 6.47
C PHE A 6 5.37 -10.84 5.22
N GLU A 7 5.64 -11.92 4.47
CA GLU A 7 4.84 -12.33 3.31
C GLU A 7 3.35 -12.57 3.67
N ALA A 8 3.09 -13.18 4.83
CA ALA A 8 1.73 -13.41 5.31
C ALA A 8 1.01 -12.09 5.64
N ILE A 9 1.73 -11.09 6.17
CA ILE A 9 1.17 -9.76 6.42
C ILE A 9 0.82 -9.09 5.10
N LEU A 10 1.73 -9.08 4.12
CA LEU A 10 1.47 -8.49 2.80
C LEU A 10 0.25 -9.14 2.12
N THR A 11 0.13 -10.47 2.21
CA THR A 11 -1.01 -11.23 1.66
C THR A 11 -2.35 -10.76 2.25
N LEU A 12 -2.36 -10.30 3.50
CA LEU A 12 -3.57 -9.77 4.14
C LEU A 12 -3.77 -8.27 3.87
N LEU A 13 -2.67 -7.51 3.80
CA LEU A 13 -2.68 -6.05 3.76
C LEU A 13 -3.00 -5.51 2.37
N VAL A 14 -2.40 -6.09 1.32
CA VAL A 14 -2.55 -5.63 -0.06
C VAL A 14 -4.01 -5.65 -0.54
N PRO A 15 -4.80 -6.72 -0.34
CA PRO A 15 -6.21 -6.72 -0.73
C PRO A 15 -7.04 -5.64 -0.04
N GLN A 16 -6.73 -5.30 1.21
CA GLN A 16 -7.44 -4.26 1.95
C GLN A 16 -7.14 -2.87 1.37
N ILE A 17 -5.90 -2.61 0.94
CA ILE A 17 -5.52 -1.37 0.28
C ILE A 17 -6.20 -1.27 -1.09
N ILE A 18 -6.17 -2.33 -1.89
CA ILE A 18 -6.83 -2.37 -3.20
C ILE A 18 -8.34 -2.12 -3.07
N ASN A 19 -8.99 -2.69 -2.05
CA ASN A 19 -10.41 -2.41 -1.80
C ASN A 19 -10.65 -0.91 -1.49
N LEU A 20 -9.79 -0.27 -0.69
CA LEU A 20 -9.86 1.17 -0.46
C LEU A 20 -9.65 1.97 -1.75
N VAL A 21 -8.76 1.53 -2.64
CA VAL A 21 -8.58 2.16 -3.96
C VAL A 21 -9.86 2.09 -4.77
N CYS A 22 -10.50 0.92 -4.88
CA CYS A 22 -11.78 0.74 -5.59
C CYS A 22 -12.93 1.55 -4.98
N GLU A 23 -12.94 1.75 -3.65
CA GLU A 23 -13.96 2.56 -2.97
C GLU A 23 -13.81 4.07 -3.23
N ASN A 24 -12.59 4.54 -3.51
CA ASN A 24 -12.29 5.97 -3.63
C ASN A 24 -12.04 6.42 -5.08
N TYR A 25 -11.82 5.49 -6.01
CA TYR A 25 -11.58 5.76 -7.41
C TYR A 25 -12.51 4.93 -8.31
N PRO A 26 -12.94 5.46 -9.46
CA PRO A 26 -13.82 4.75 -10.40
C PRO A 26 -13.03 3.72 -11.23
N MET A 27 -12.40 2.75 -10.57
CA MET A 27 -11.56 1.71 -11.14
C MET A 27 -12.07 0.34 -10.71
N ASP A 28 -11.95 -0.66 -11.58
CA ASP A 28 -12.24 -2.03 -11.17
C ASP A 28 -11.07 -2.64 -10.38
N GLU A 29 -11.31 -3.79 -9.73
CA GLU A 29 -10.30 -4.43 -8.88
C GLU A 29 -9.02 -4.79 -9.65
N MET A 30 -9.12 -5.15 -10.92
CA MET A 30 -7.96 -5.54 -11.73
C MET A 30 -7.11 -4.32 -12.09
N GLU A 31 -7.76 -3.22 -12.49
CA GLU A 31 -7.11 -1.94 -12.74
C GLU A 31 -6.45 -1.41 -11.46
N ALA A 32 -7.19 -1.35 -10.35
CA ALA A 32 -6.69 -0.90 -9.05
C ALA A 32 -5.52 -1.76 -8.55
N SER A 33 -5.60 -3.08 -8.71
CA SER A 33 -4.51 -4.00 -8.36
C SER A 33 -3.25 -3.64 -9.14
N ARG A 34 -3.36 -3.57 -10.48
CA ARG A 34 -2.23 -3.29 -11.34
C ARG A 34 -1.57 -1.96 -11.00
N GLU A 35 -2.38 -0.90 -10.89
CA GLU A 35 -1.89 0.44 -10.58
C GLU A 35 -1.19 0.49 -9.21
N PHE A 36 -1.76 -0.19 -8.20
CA PHE A 36 -1.17 -0.26 -6.88
C PHE A 36 0.16 -1.02 -6.87
N TYR A 37 0.26 -2.17 -7.56
CA TYR A 37 1.53 -2.91 -7.68
C TYR A 37 2.62 -2.13 -8.45
N GLU A 38 2.23 -1.21 -9.34
CA GLU A 38 3.17 -0.34 -10.07
C GLU A 38 3.59 0.91 -9.25
N SER A 39 3.00 1.14 -8.07
CA SER A 39 3.25 2.33 -7.24
C SER A 39 4.59 2.29 -6.48
N LYS A 40 5.11 3.48 -6.17
CA LYS A 40 6.26 3.64 -5.27
C LYS A 40 5.89 3.19 -3.85
N VAL A 41 4.66 3.43 -3.40
CA VAL A 41 4.18 2.94 -2.10
C VAL A 41 4.31 1.43 -2.00
N TYR A 42 3.85 0.67 -3.00
CA TYR A 42 4.00 -0.78 -3.00
C TYR A 42 5.47 -1.21 -3.06
N SER A 43 6.26 -0.56 -3.92
CA SER A 43 7.70 -0.84 -4.07
C SER A 43 8.48 -0.68 -2.75
N LEU A 44 8.06 0.24 -1.86
CA LEU A 44 8.61 0.35 -0.51
C LEU A 44 7.95 -0.63 0.47
N LEU A 45 6.65 -0.88 0.34
CA LEU A 45 5.89 -1.77 1.22
C LEU A 45 6.39 -3.22 1.14
N GLU A 46 6.81 -3.68 -0.03
CA GLU A 46 7.37 -5.03 -0.23
C GLU A 46 8.79 -5.20 0.33
N GLN A 47 9.43 -4.12 0.78
CA GLN A 47 10.74 -4.15 1.44
C GLN A 47 10.56 -4.18 2.96
N GLU A 48 10.80 -5.34 3.60
CA GLU A 48 10.58 -5.54 5.04
C GLU A 48 11.28 -4.46 5.91
N ASP A 49 12.45 -4.01 5.47
CA ASP A 49 13.33 -3.05 6.15
C ASP A 49 12.71 -1.64 6.26
N THR A 50 11.79 -1.27 5.36
CA THR A 50 11.11 0.03 5.38
C THR A 50 10.07 0.12 6.49
N LYS A 51 9.66 -1.04 7.04
CA LYS A 51 8.67 -1.18 8.12
C LYS A 51 7.30 -0.60 7.80
N LEU A 52 7.00 -0.25 6.54
CA LEU A 52 5.70 0.28 6.13
C LEU A 52 4.54 -0.68 6.41
N TRP A 53 4.81 -1.98 6.46
CA TRP A 53 3.85 -3.02 6.80
C TRP A 53 3.29 -2.93 8.23
N HIS A 54 3.85 -2.08 9.11
CA HIS A 54 3.25 -1.77 10.42
C HIS A 54 2.10 -0.76 10.33
N PHE A 55 2.01 0.00 9.24
CA PHE A 55 0.94 0.98 9.08
C PHE A 55 -0.40 0.30 8.76
N SER A 56 -1.48 0.98 9.14
CA SER A 56 -2.83 0.53 8.81
C SER A 56 -3.08 0.55 7.29
N PRO A 57 -3.99 -0.29 6.76
CA PRO A 57 -4.37 -0.22 5.34
C PRO A 57 -4.80 1.19 4.91
N LEU A 58 -5.50 1.92 5.78
CA LEU A 58 -5.95 3.29 5.51
C LEU A 58 -4.77 4.25 5.40
N THR A 59 -3.76 4.12 6.26
CA THR A 59 -2.55 4.95 6.20
C THR A 59 -1.79 4.71 4.90
N LEU A 60 -1.61 3.45 4.49
CA LEU A 60 -0.94 3.08 3.25
C LEU A 60 -1.74 3.52 2.01
N PHE A 61 -3.06 3.43 2.07
CA PHE A 61 -3.93 4.01 1.06
C PHE A 61 -3.76 5.53 0.95
N ASN A 62 -3.70 6.26 2.07
CA ASN A 62 -3.50 7.71 2.04
C ASN A 62 -2.15 8.10 1.43
N MET A 63 -1.10 7.31 1.68
CA MET A 63 0.20 7.49 1.02
C MET A 63 0.08 7.25 -0.50
N TYR A 64 -0.65 6.21 -0.92
CA TYR A 64 -0.89 5.93 -2.33
C TYR A 64 -1.73 7.02 -3.01
N ASP A 65 -2.75 7.54 -2.32
CA ASP A 65 -3.56 8.67 -2.78
C ASP A 65 -2.71 9.92 -2.99
N GLU A 66 -1.81 10.23 -2.04
CA GLU A 66 -0.87 11.34 -2.19
C GLU A 66 0.08 11.14 -3.38
N GLU A 67 0.62 9.92 -3.54
CA GLU A 67 1.45 9.56 -4.69
C GLU A 67 0.71 9.78 -6.01
N LYS A 68 -0.53 9.28 -6.12
CA LYS A 68 -1.34 9.40 -7.33
C LYS A 68 -1.70 10.86 -7.64
N ARG A 69 -1.93 11.70 -6.63
CA ARG A 69 -2.29 13.11 -6.80
C ARG A 69 -1.08 14.02 -7.09
N THR A 70 0.09 13.72 -6.53
CA THR A 70 1.24 14.64 -6.54
C THR A 70 2.49 14.10 -7.24
N GLY A 71 2.52 12.79 -7.51
CA GLY A 71 3.69 12.06 -8.00
C GLY A 71 4.67 11.64 -6.90
N ASP A 72 4.40 11.96 -5.64
CA ASP A 72 5.21 11.58 -4.47
C ASP A 72 4.35 11.49 -3.20
N PHE A 73 4.92 11.02 -2.10
CA PHE A 73 4.20 10.96 -0.82
C PHE A 73 5.14 11.22 0.35
N GLN A 74 4.58 11.53 1.51
CA GLN A 74 5.34 11.60 2.75
C GLN A 74 5.02 10.39 3.63
N ILE A 75 6.06 9.79 4.21
CA ILE A 75 5.89 8.75 5.22
C ILE A 75 5.48 9.44 6.51
N PRO A 76 4.32 9.10 7.11
CA PRO A 76 3.90 9.69 8.37
C PRO A 76 4.93 9.40 9.47
N GLU A 77 5.28 10.41 10.27
CA GLU A 77 6.07 10.21 11.48
C GLU A 77 5.20 9.51 12.54
N ASP A 78 5.75 8.50 13.23
CA ASP A 78 5.14 7.93 14.43
C ASP A 78 5.13 9.02 15.52
N VAL A 79 3.97 9.64 15.76
CA VAL A 79 3.74 10.58 16.89
C VAL A 79 3.57 9.87 18.23
#